data_AF-A0A352BEQ8-F1
#
_entry.id   AF-A0A352BEQ8-F1
#
_cell.length_a   1.000
_cell.length_b   1.000
_cell.length_c   1.000
_cell.angle_alpha   90.00
_cell.angle_beta   90.00
_cell.angle_gamma   90.00
#
_symmetry.space_group_name_H-M   'P 1'
#
loop_
_entity.id
_entity.type
_entity.pdbx_description
1 polymer ?
#
loop_
_entity_poly.entity_id
_entity_poly.type
_entity_poly.pdbx_seq_one_letter_code
_entity_poly.pdbx_strand_id
1 'polypeptide(L)'
;MNTLNRKKLLASISFLRKNSGGFTLIELLVVIAIISVLSGVVLQSLTGARKKTNDAARKTQLLEVNKAITRYFTENGSYPSTGGAWLSSEQGDIIPYNADWVPNIVTAKLIPSLPKDPRGGASPDCTTGGWYRAYLYRSDGLHYKLLSHCSLEQDSYPAVNTQFYDPNRPTWALQLTDNYTATTVW
;
A
#
# COMPACT_ATOMS: atom_id res chain seq x y z
N MET A 1 -84.78 14.44 2.11
CA MET A 1 -83.73 13.52 2.60
C MET A 1 -82.97 13.00 1.38
N ASN A 2 -81.67 13.16 1.12
CA ASN A 2 -80.50 13.31 1.99
C ASN A 2 -79.37 14.06 1.24
N THR A 3 -79.29 15.37 1.41
CA THR A 3 -78.11 16.20 1.06
C THR A 3 -76.97 16.09 2.09
N LEU A 4 -77.16 15.26 3.13
CA LEU A 4 -76.27 15.11 4.29
C LEU A 4 -74.99 14.30 4.03
N ASN A 5 -74.95 13.44 3.00
CA ASN A 5 -73.78 12.57 2.75
C ASN A 5 -72.67 13.20 1.91
N ARG A 6 -72.94 14.26 1.15
CA ARG A 6 -71.91 14.93 0.33
C ARG A 6 -71.00 15.82 1.18
N LYS A 7 -71.53 16.45 2.23
CA LYS A 7 -70.75 17.28 3.17
C LYS A 7 -69.81 16.44 4.06
N LYS A 8 -70.22 15.23 4.46
CA LYS A 8 -69.37 14.28 5.21
C LYS A 8 -68.21 13.72 4.38
N LEU A 9 -68.42 13.53 3.07
CA LEU A 9 -67.38 13.03 2.17
C LEU A 9 -66.29 14.08 1.88
N LEU A 10 -66.68 15.35 1.74
CA LEU A 10 -65.74 16.46 1.50
C LEU A 10 -64.93 16.82 2.75
N ALA A 11 -65.50 16.68 3.95
CA ALA A 11 -64.80 16.88 5.22
C ALA A 11 -63.73 15.80 5.51
N SER A 12 -63.84 14.62 4.88
CA SER A 12 -62.85 13.54 5.02
C SER A 12 -61.66 13.66 4.05
N ILE A 13 -61.74 14.52 3.02
CA ILE A 13 -60.66 14.72 2.05
C ILE A 13 -59.72 15.87 2.49
N SER A 14 -60.17 16.76 3.38
CA SER A 14 -59.37 17.90 3.86
C SER A 14 -58.46 17.60 5.06
N PHE A 15 -58.30 16.35 5.49
CA PHE A 15 -57.40 15.99 6.60
C PHE A 15 -56.00 15.54 6.16
N LEU A 16 -55.75 15.38 4.86
CA LEU A 16 -54.42 15.05 4.33
C LEU A 16 -53.67 16.28 3.83
N ARG A 17 -53.74 17.40 4.57
CA ARG A 17 -52.70 18.43 4.45
C ARG A 17 -51.44 17.87 5.11
N LYS A 18 -50.72 17.02 4.37
CA LYS A 18 -49.35 16.63 4.67
C LYS A 18 -48.61 17.92 4.93
N ASN A 19 -48.14 18.09 6.17
CA ASN A 19 -47.35 19.25 6.56
C ASN A 19 -46.01 19.13 5.85
N SER A 20 -45.96 19.61 4.60
CA SER A 20 -44.74 19.73 3.81
C SER A 20 -43.95 20.89 4.40
N GLY A 21 -43.37 20.68 5.60
CA GLY A 21 -42.39 21.59 6.16
C GLY A 21 -41.23 21.69 5.18
N GLY A 22 -41.06 22.87 4.57
CA GLY A 22 -39.86 23.17 3.81
C GLY A 22 -38.67 23.31 4.76
N PHE A 23 -37.49 22.86 4.33
CA PHE A 23 -36.25 23.12 5.04
C PHE A 23 -36.05 24.64 5.16
N THR A 24 -35.72 25.11 6.35
CA THR A 24 -35.32 26.50 6.56
C THR A 24 -33.89 26.72 6.08
N LEU A 25 -33.58 27.95 5.64
CA LEU A 25 -32.22 28.31 5.22
C LEU A 25 -31.20 28.10 6.35
N ILE A 26 -31.60 28.34 7.60
CA ILE A 26 -30.73 28.15 8.77
C ILE A 26 -30.46 26.67 9.05
N GLU A 27 -31.44 25.79 8.87
CA GLU A 27 -31.24 24.34 9.02
C GLU A 27 -30.23 23.82 8.00
N LEU A 28 -30.31 24.26 6.75
CA LEU A 28 -29.34 23.86 5.74
C LEU A 28 -27.94 24.45 6.03
N LEU A 29 -27.87 25.69 6.53
CA LEU A 29 -26.62 26.34 6.90
C LEU A 29 -25.88 25.61 8.02
N VAL A 30 -26.60 25.19 9.07
CA VAL A 30 -26.01 24.43 10.18
C VAL A 30 -25.50 23.06 9.71
N VAL A 31 -26.23 22.39 8.81
CA VAL A 31 -25.82 21.08 8.29
C VAL A 31 -24.51 21.17 7.51
N ILE A 32 -24.38 22.12 6.57
CA ILE A 32 -23.13 22.27 5.82
C ILE A 32 -21.96 22.73 6.71
N ALA A 33 -22.24 23.51 7.76
CA ALA A 33 -21.24 23.90 8.75
C ALA A 33 -20.73 22.70 9.57
N ILE A 34 -21.61 21.76 9.94
CA ILE A 34 -21.19 20.54 10.63
C ILE A 34 -20.43 19.61 9.68
N ILE A 35 -20.91 19.43 8.45
CA ILE A 35 -20.26 18.57 7.44
C ILE A 35 -18.85 19.08 7.13
N SER A 36 -18.64 20.39 7.03
CA SER A 36 -17.31 20.96 6.71
C SER A 36 -16.28 20.67 7.81
N VAL A 37 -16.66 20.81 9.08
CA VAL A 37 -15.81 20.51 10.22
C VAL A 37 -15.49 19.01 10.29
N LEU A 38 -16.51 18.14 10.17
CA LEU A 38 -16.32 16.69 10.22
C LEU A 38 -15.48 16.17 9.05
N SER A 39 -15.68 16.72 7.85
CA SER A 39 -14.94 16.31 6.64
C SER A 39 -13.43 16.56 6.78
N GLY A 40 -13.03 17.65 7.43
CA GLY A 40 -11.61 17.96 7.67
C GLY A 40 -10.89 16.88 8.49
N VAL A 41 -11.54 16.32 9.52
CA VAL A 41 -10.97 15.27 10.38
C VAL A 41 -10.87 13.94 9.63
N VAL A 42 -11.86 13.61 8.80
CA VAL A 42 -11.91 12.35 8.03
C VAL A 42 -10.77 12.24 7.01
N LEU A 43 -10.36 13.35 6.38
CA LEU A 43 -9.28 13.32 5.39
C LEU A 43 -7.91 12.99 6.00
N GLN A 44 -7.63 13.50 7.21
CA GLN A 44 -6.37 13.24 7.90
C GLN A 44 -6.26 11.78 8.35
N SER A 45 -7.34 11.21 8.88
CA SER A 45 -7.38 9.81 9.31
C SER A 45 -7.22 8.83 8.13
N LEU A 46 -7.83 9.14 6.98
CA LEU A 46 -7.70 8.32 5.77
C LEU A 46 -6.25 8.30 5.24
N THR A 47 -5.55 9.42 5.29
CA THR A 47 -4.15 9.50 4.81
C THR A 47 -3.23 8.64 5.68
N GLY A 48 -3.36 8.71 7.00
CA GLY A 48 -2.58 7.87 7.92
C GLY A 48 -2.88 6.37 7.75
N ALA A 49 -4.16 6.02 7.58
CA ALA A 49 -4.57 4.63 7.35
C ALA A 49 -3.96 4.07 6.05
N ARG A 50 -3.98 4.83 4.95
CA ARG A 50 -3.38 4.43 3.67
C ARG A 50 -1.88 4.14 3.78
N LYS A 51 -1.13 5.01 4.47
CA LYS A 51 0.31 4.80 4.71
C LYS A 51 0.58 3.46 5.39
N LYS A 52 -0.16 3.17 6.47
CA LYS A 52 -0.06 1.90 7.20
C LYS A 52 -0.42 0.70 6.34
N THR A 53 -1.46 0.81 5.51
CA THR A 53 -1.84 -0.24 4.56
C THR A 53 -0.76 -0.50 3.52
N ASN A 54 -0.13 0.55 2.98
CA ASN A 54 0.98 0.41 2.03
C ASN A 54 2.19 -0.27 2.68
N ASP A 55 2.57 0.13 3.90
CA ASP A 55 3.69 -0.50 4.63
C ASP A 55 3.42 -1.98 4.96
N ALA A 56 2.16 -2.32 5.29
CA ALA A 56 1.75 -3.71 5.46
C ALA A 56 1.79 -4.50 4.14
N ALA A 57 1.33 -3.89 3.04
CA ALA A 57 1.40 -4.48 1.71
C ALA A 57 2.86 -4.76 1.30
N ARG A 58 3.79 -3.83 1.56
CA ARG A 58 5.22 -4.01 1.29
C ARG A 58 5.82 -5.21 2.00
N LYS A 59 5.54 -5.34 3.29
CA LYS A 59 5.99 -6.50 4.08
C LYS A 59 5.43 -7.81 3.55
N THR A 60 4.15 -7.84 3.18
CA THR A 60 3.52 -9.02 2.57
C THR A 60 4.15 -9.38 1.23
N GLN A 61 4.36 -8.39 0.35
CA GLN A 61 4.96 -8.57 -0.97
C GLN A 61 6.41 -9.07 -0.86
N LEU A 62 7.20 -8.53 0.07
CA LEU A 62 8.55 -9.04 0.36
C LEU A 62 8.51 -10.52 0.78
N LEU A 63 7.57 -10.91 1.64
CA LEU A 63 7.43 -12.30 2.08
C LEU A 63 6.97 -13.23 0.96
N GLU A 64 6.11 -12.76 0.08
CA GLU A 64 5.65 -13.51 -1.10
C GLU A 64 6.82 -13.80 -2.05
N VAL A 65 7.60 -12.77 -2.40
CA VAL A 65 8.78 -12.92 -3.25
C VAL A 65 9.84 -13.79 -2.56
N ASN A 66 10.05 -13.62 -1.25
CA ASN A 66 10.95 -14.47 -0.48
C ASN A 66 10.58 -15.96 -0.56
N LYS A 67 9.29 -16.28 -0.39
CA LYS A 67 8.80 -17.66 -0.55
C LYS A 67 9.04 -18.20 -1.95
N ALA A 68 8.84 -17.39 -2.98
CA ALA A 68 9.12 -17.78 -4.35
C ALA A 68 10.62 -18.07 -4.57
N ILE A 69 11.50 -17.21 -4.06
CA ILE A 69 12.96 -17.40 -4.12
C ILE A 69 13.39 -18.70 -3.41
N THR A 70 12.89 -18.94 -2.19
CA THR A 70 13.20 -20.17 -1.45
C THR A 70 12.68 -21.42 -2.17
N ARG A 71 11.50 -21.32 -2.81
CA ARG A 71 10.96 -22.42 -3.61
C ARG A 71 11.82 -22.68 -4.86
N TYR A 72 12.25 -21.62 -5.55
CA TYR A 72 13.19 -21.75 -6.67
C TYR A 72 14.48 -22.46 -6.27
N PHE A 73 15.05 -22.12 -5.11
CA PHE A 73 16.23 -22.80 -4.58
C PHE A 73 15.99 -24.29 -4.32
N THR A 74 14.81 -24.64 -3.82
CA THR A 74 14.43 -26.04 -3.57
C THR A 74 14.33 -26.85 -4.87
N GLU A 75 13.89 -26.21 -5.96
CA GLU A 75 13.72 -26.86 -7.28
C GLU A 75 15.03 -26.92 -8.08
N ASN A 76 15.89 -25.89 -7.98
CA ASN A 76 17.05 -25.70 -8.86
C ASN A 76 18.41 -25.82 -8.13
N GLY A 77 18.44 -25.90 -6.81
CA GLY A 77 19.65 -26.00 -6.00
C GLY A 77 20.50 -24.72 -5.93
N SER A 78 20.03 -23.62 -6.51
CA SER A 78 20.68 -22.30 -6.45
C SER A 78 19.63 -21.18 -6.46
N TYR A 79 19.97 -20.02 -5.90
CA TYR A 79 19.09 -18.85 -5.98
C TYR A 79 19.14 -18.23 -7.38
N PRO A 80 18.10 -17.47 -7.79
CA PRO A 80 18.15 -16.75 -9.06
C PRO A 80 19.31 -15.74 -9.12
N SER A 81 20.40 -16.10 -9.79
CA SER A 81 21.58 -15.25 -9.84
C SER A 81 21.32 -13.97 -10.63
N THR A 82 21.76 -12.84 -10.08
CA THR A 82 21.78 -11.54 -10.78
C THR A 82 23.16 -11.21 -11.32
N GLY A 83 24.10 -12.17 -11.31
CA GLY A 83 25.51 -11.91 -11.61
C GLY A 83 26.17 -10.96 -10.60
N GLY A 84 25.61 -10.86 -9.38
CA GLY A 84 26.10 -9.96 -8.34
C GLY A 84 25.68 -8.50 -8.51
N ALA A 85 24.84 -8.15 -9.48
CA ALA A 85 24.28 -6.81 -9.66
C ALA A 85 23.00 -6.61 -8.83
N TRP A 86 22.74 -5.36 -8.45
CA TRP A 86 21.43 -4.96 -7.92
C TRP A 86 20.45 -4.76 -9.06
N LEU A 87 19.29 -5.42 -9.00
CA LEU A 87 18.18 -5.22 -9.91
C LEU A 87 17.03 -4.53 -9.19
N SER A 88 16.36 -3.59 -9.86
CA SER A 88 15.26 -2.80 -9.29
C SER A 88 13.93 -3.04 -9.97
N SER A 89 12.86 -3.05 -9.17
CA SER A 89 11.47 -3.14 -9.64
C SER A 89 10.95 -1.87 -10.30
N GLU A 90 11.65 -0.74 -10.15
CA GLU A 90 11.20 0.59 -10.57
C GLU A 90 12.16 1.23 -11.57
N GLN A 91 11.60 1.82 -12.63
CA GLN A 91 12.38 2.47 -13.67
C GLN A 91 12.93 3.80 -13.15
N GLY A 92 14.25 4.00 -13.25
CA GLY A 92 14.92 5.23 -12.81
C GLY A 92 15.49 5.18 -11.40
N ASP A 93 15.34 4.05 -10.69
CA ASP A 93 15.91 3.84 -9.35
C ASP A 93 17.42 3.49 -9.42
N ILE A 94 17.73 2.23 -9.73
CA ILE A 94 19.10 1.72 -9.90
C ILE A 94 19.24 1.15 -11.31
N ILE A 95 20.34 1.48 -12.00
CA ILE A 95 20.67 0.90 -13.30
C ILE A 95 21.51 -0.37 -13.06
N PRO A 96 21.06 -1.55 -13.53
CA PRO A 96 20.00 -1.77 -14.52
C PRO A 96 18.59 -2.01 -13.96
N TYR A 97 17.61 -1.30 -14.52
CA TYR A 97 16.18 -1.63 -14.38
C TYR A 97 15.88 -2.92 -15.14
N ASN A 98 15.16 -3.84 -14.51
CA ASN A 98 14.63 -5.03 -15.18
C ASN A 98 13.20 -5.28 -14.70
N ALA A 99 12.25 -5.45 -15.64
CA ALA A 99 10.88 -5.83 -15.30
C ALA A 99 10.84 -7.19 -14.58
N ASP A 100 11.81 -8.07 -14.88
CA ASP A 100 12.10 -9.31 -14.15
C ASP A 100 13.25 -9.09 -13.15
N TRP A 101 13.04 -8.19 -12.18
CA TRP A 101 14.07 -7.82 -11.19
C TRP A 101 14.46 -8.98 -10.24
N VAL A 102 13.69 -10.07 -10.22
CA VAL A 102 14.10 -11.36 -9.66
C VAL A 102 14.07 -12.40 -10.78
N PRO A 103 15.21 -12.71 -11.40
CA PRO A 103 15.26 -13.53 -12.61
C PRO A 103 14.58 -14.89 -12.43
N ASN A 104 14.02 -15.45 -13.50
CA ASN A 104 13.50 -16.81 -13.57
C ASN A 104 12.31 -17.14 -12.65
N ILE A 105 11.88 -16.25 -11.75
CA ILE A 105 10.78 -16.51 -10.82
C ILE A 105 9.42 -16.55 -11.54
N VAL A 106 9.18 -15.60 -12.43
CA VAL A 106 7.94 -15.55 -13.23
C VAL A 106 7.94 -16.65 -14.28
N THR A 107 9.08 -16.86 -14.95
CA THR A 107 9.25 -17.94 -15.95
C THR A 107 9.05 -19.33 -15.35
N ALA A 108 9.51 -19.56 -14.11
CA ALA A 108 9.29 -20.79 -13.37
C ALA A 108 7.85 -20.94 -12.81
N LYS A 109 6.95 -19.98 -13.08
CA LYS A 109 5.54 -19.98 -12.63
C LYS A 109 5.39 -20.08 -11.11
N LEU A 110 6.33 -19.48 -10.36
CA LEU A 110 6.30 -19.49 -8.90
C LEU A 110 5.34 -18.42 -8.36
N ILE A 111 5.23 -17.30 -9.07
CA ILE A 111 4.26 -16.21 -8.86
C ILE A 111 3.80 -15.68 -10.23
N PRO A 112 2.60 -15.09 -10.34
CA PRO A 112 2.07 -14.59 -11.61
C PRO A 112 2.81 -13.36 -12.14
N SER A 113 3.30 -12.50 -11.25
CA SER A 113 4.05 -11.30 -11.60
C SER A 113 4.85 -10.82 -10.39
N LEU A 114 6.00 -10.20 -10.62
CA LEU A 114 6.74 -9.56 -9.55
C LEU A 114 6.04 -8.28 -9.07
N PRO A 115 5.98 -8.04 -7.75
CA PRO A 115 5.34 -6.86 -7.21
C PRO A 115 6.15 -5.60 -7.53
N LYS A 116 5.45 -4.46 -7.50
CA LYS A 116 6.01 -3.11 -7.48
C LYS A 116 5.55 -2.39 -6.22
N ASP A 117 6.29 -1.37 -5.81
CA ASP A 117 5.91 -0.57 -4.65
C ASP A 117 4.51 0.02 -4.84
N PRO A 118 3.61 -0.03 -3.82
CA PRO A 118 2.25 0.50 -3.93
C PRO A 118 2.17 1.99 -4.28
N ARG A 119 3.20 2.77 -3.92
CA ARG A 119 3.27 4.21 -4.18
C ARG A 119 4.17 4.52 -5.37
N GLY A 120 5.28 3.80 -5.51
CA GLY A 120 6.27 4.00 -6.57
C GLY A 120 6.87 5.41 -6.55
N GLY A 121 7.61 5.75 -7.63
CA GLY A 121 8.14 7.09 -7.84
C GLY A 121 9.24 7.51 -6.86
N ALA A 122 9.69 8.76 -6.98
CA ALA A 122 10.75 9.33 -6.17
C ALA A 122 10.42 9.30 -4.67
N SER A 123 11.39 8.88 -3.85
CA SER A 123 11.26 8.89 -2.39
C SER A 123 11.80 10.20 -1.77
N PRO A 124 11.00 10.95 -1.00
CA PRO A 124 11.48 12.05 -0.16
C PRO A 124 12.43 11.57 0.94
N ASP A 125 12.30 10.31 1.35
CA ASP A 125 12.97 9.73 2.51
C ASP A 125 14.44 9.37 2.19
N CYS A 126 14.75 9.28 0.89
CA CYS A 126 16.10 9.08 0.35
C CYS A 126 16.51 10.21 -0.60
N THR A 127 16.19 11.45 -0.18
CA THR A 127 16.23 12.69 -0.96
C THR A 127 17.58 13.04 -1.58
N THR A 128 18.70 12.57 -1.03
CA THR A 128 20.03 13.02 -1.45
C THR A 128 20.51 12.38 -2.75
N GLY A 129 19.86 11.30 -3.24
CA GLY A 129 20.35 10.54 -4.41
C GLY A 129 19.38 10.35 -5.56
N GLY A 130 18.16 10.90 -5.51
CA GLY A 130 17.18 10.75 -6.59
C GLY A 130 16.59 9.35 -6.72
N TRP A 131 16.69 8.54 -5.66
CA TRP A 131 16.22 7.15 -5.63
C TRP A 131 14.69 7.06 -5.57
N TYR A 132 14.17 5.93 -6.06
CA TYR A 132 12.75 5.68 -6.13
C TYR A 132 12.33 4.67 -5.07
N ARG A 133 11.03 4.61 -4.78
CA ARG A 133 10.45 3.52 -3.98
C ARG A 133 10.44 2.27 -4.83
N ALA A 134 11.24 1.29 -4.45
CA ALA A 134 11.39 0.08 -5.23
C ALA A 134 11.68 -1.15 -4.36
N TYR A 135 11.45 -2.32 -4.93
CA TYR A 135 12.07 -3.54 -4.46
C TYR A 135 13.40 -3.74 -5.17
N LEU A 136 14.44 -4.10 -4.42
CA LEU A 136 15.72 -4.48 -4.98
C LEU A 136 16.03 -5.93 -4.66
N TYR A 137 16.71 -6.58 -5.59
CA TYR A 137 17.19 -7.94 -5.44
C TYR A 137 18.64 -8.06 -5.95
N ARG A 138 19.44 -8.81 -5.21
CA ARG A 138 20.80 -9.19 -5.58
C ARG A 138 21.06 -10.62 -5.14
N SER A 139 21.69 -11.39 -6.02
CA SER A 139 22.14 -12.74 -5.69
C SER A 139 23.39 -13.12 -6.48
N ASP A 140 24.27 -13.86 -5.83
CA ASP A 140 25.43 -14.54 -6.44
C ASP A 140 25.12 -16.02 -6.80
N GLY A 141 23.88 -16.48 -6.56
CA GLY A 141 23.44 -17.86 -6.74
C GLY A 141 23.56 -18.73 -5.49
N LEU A 142 24.36 -18.32 -4.50
CA LEU A 142 24.52 -19.02 -3.21
C LEU A 142 23.78 -18.31 -2.08
N HIS A 143 23.77 -16.98 -2.11
CA HIS A 143 23.09 -16.10 -1.17
C HIS A 143 22.24 -15.08 -1.92
N TYR A 144 21.28 -14.49 -1.22
CA TYR A 144 20.52 -13.38 -1.79
C TYR A 144 20.20 -12.31 -0.76
N LYS A 145 19.97 -11.10 -1.28
CA LYS A 145 19.44 -9.98 -0.53
C LYS A 145 18.25 -9.41 -1.29
N LEU A 146 17.10 -9.43 -0.63
CA LEU A 146 15.86 -8.84 -1.08
C LEU A 146 15.56 -7.66 -0.17
N LEU A 147 15.12 -6.54 -0.72
CA LEU A 147 14.83 -5.36 0.10
C LEU A 147 13.74 -4.48 -0.49
N SER A 148 13.08 -3.74 0.39
CA SER A 148 12.24 -2.59 0.04
C SER A 148 13.05 -1.33 0.30
N HIS A 149 13.36 -0.60 -0.78
CA HIS A 149 14.22 0.57 -0.83
C HIS A 149 13.40 1.84 -0.64
N CYS A 150 13.71 2.64 0.38
CA CYS A 150 13.19 4.00 0.51
C CYS A 150 11.66 4.13 0.49
N SER A 151 10.97 3.06 0.91
CA SER A 151 9.54 2.88 0.62
C SER A 151 8.64 3.11 1.84
N LEU A 152 9.18 3.06 3.06
CA LEU A 152 8.37 3.19 4.27
C LEU A 152 7.81 4.60 4.45
N GLU A 153 6.53 4.69 4.82
CA GLU A 153 5.81 5.98 4.89
C GLU A 153 5.53 6.47 6.32
N GLN A 154 5.77 5.63 7.34
CA GLN A 154 5.46 5.90 8.74
C GLN A 154 6.69 5.97 9.68
N ASP A 155 7.91 6.18 9.18
CA ASP A 155 9.17 6.30 9.96
C ASP A 155 9.38 5.23 11.06
N SER A 156 8.71 4.09 10.93
CA SER A 156 8.66 3.03 11.93
C SER A 156 9.46 1.84 11.42
N TYR A 157 10.78 1.97 11.53
CA TYR A 157 11.72 0.95 11.09
C TYR A 157 11.82 -0.20 12.10
N PRO A 158 12.14 -1.42 11.65
CA PRO A 158 12.28 -2.58 12.54
C PRO A 158 13.37 -2.33 13.58
N ALA A 159 13.18 -2.83 14.80
CA ALA A 159 14.22 -2.80 15.82
C ALA A 159 15.39 -3.73 15.45
N VAL A 160 16.56 -3.50 16.04
CA VAL A 160 17.75 -4.32 15.81
C VAL A 160 17.42 -5.80 16.05
N ASN A 161 17.92 -6.67 15.16
CA ASN A 161 17.70 -8.13 15.20
C ASN A 161 16.24 -8.59 15.08
N THR A 162 15.34 -7.74 14.56
CA THR A 162 13.97 -8.15 14.23
C THR A 162 13.83 -8.51 12.75
N GLN A 163 12.75 -9.22 12.41
CA GLN A 163 12.41 -9.50 11.02
C GLN A 163 12.34 -8.18 10.23
N PHE A 164 12.94 -8.17 9.04
CA PHE A 164 13.09 -7.01 8.16
C PHE A 164 14.18 -5.99 8.50
N TYR A 165 14.86 -6.12 9.64
CA TYR A 165 15.92 -5.19 10.02
C TYR A 165 17.15 -5.29 9.11
N ASP A 166 17.60 -4.16 8.54
CA ASP A 166 18.86 -4.06 7.78
C ASP A 166 19.92 -3.30 8.60
N PRO A 167 21.05 -3.93 8.97
CA PRO A 167 22.11 -3.25 9.72
C PRO A 167 22.82 -2.15 8.92
N ASN A 168 22.86 -2.27 7.58
CA ASN A 168 23.49 -1.27 6.71
C ASN A 168 22.54 -0.10 6.42
N ARG A 169 21.23 -0.32 6.57
CA ARG A 169 20.17 0.63 6.19
C ARG A 169 19.05 0.68 7.23
N PRO A 170 19.37 0.97 8.50
CA PRO A 170 18.43 0.81 9.61
C PRO A 170 17.26 1.80 9.57
N THR A 171 17.39 2.91 8.83
CA THR A 171 16.45 4.04 8.85
C THR A 171 15.76 4.29 7.51
N TRP A 172 15.92 3.43 6.52
CA TRP A 172 15.34 3.68 5.19
C TRP A 172 15.07 2.43 4.33
N ALA A 173 15.40 1.22 4.81
CA ALA A 173 15.11 -0.01 4.07
C ALA A 173 14.57 -1.13 4.97
N LEU A 174 13.85 -2.05 4.34
CA LEU A 174 13.48 -3.35 4.91
C LEU A 174 14.21 -4.44 4.13
N GLN A 175 14.74 -5.47 4.79
CA GLN A 175 15.45 -6.55 4.10
C GLN A 175 14.93 -7.97 4.41
N LEU A 176 15.13 -8.90 3.49
CA LEU A 176 15.07 -10.33 3.71
C LEU A 176 16.26 -11.00 3.01
N THR A 177 16.80 -12.04 3.63
CA THR A 177 17.98 -12.76 3.16
C THR A 177 18.01 -14.15 3.78
N ASP A 178 18.85 -15.03 3.26
CA ASP A 178 18.98 -16.44 3.61
C ASP A 178 19.81 -16.72 4.89
N ASN A 179 19.83 -15.78 5.85
CA ASN A 179 20.53 -15.90 7.15
C ASN A 179 22.08 -15.99 7.08
N TYR A 180 22.73 -15.46 6.04
CA TYR A 180 24.20 -15.38 5.92
C TYR A 180 24.73 -13.94 5.78
N THR A 181 26.05 -13.80 5.61
CA THR A 181 26.85 -12.55 5.51
C THR A 181 26.35 -11.52 4.49
N ALA A 182 25.44 -11.88 3.58
CA ALA A 182 24.72 -10.94 2.72
C ALA A 182 24.02 -9.81 3.51
N THR A 183 23.61 -10.08 4.76
CA THR A 183 23.11 -9.04 5.69
C THR A 183 24.07 -7.87 5.86
N THR A 184 25.38 -8.13 5.96
CA THR A 184 26.41 -7.14 6.31
C THR A 184 27.28 -6.70 5.13
N VAL A 185 27.41 -7.54 4.08
CA VAL A 185 28.34 -7.29 2.97
C VAL A 185 27.72 -6.48 1.82
N TRP A 186 26.39 -6.55 1.63
CA TRP A 186 25.69 -5.92 0.50
C TRP A 186 24.72 -4.81 0.89
#